data_AF-A0A1F4HGJ6-F1
#
_entry.id   AF-A0A1F4HGJ6-F1
#
_cell.length_a   1.000
_cell.length_b   1.000
_cell.length_c   1.000
_cell.angle_alpha   90.00
_cell.angle_beta   90.00
_cell.angle_gamma   90.00
#
_symmetry.space_group_name_H-M   'P 1'
#
loop_
_entity.id
_entity.type
_entity.pdbx_description
1 polymer ?
#
loop_
_entity_poly.entity_id
_entity_poly.type
_entity_poly.pdbx_seq_one_letter_code
_entity_poly.pdbx_strand_id
1 'polypeptide(L)'
;MNPITIVLAISLLANAAQGYAYLGKRDTAVVATTNLTHAAVAVTNCNASVDNLGSQTEKRATAAAPARAAAAARAVKGNAKADVILSTPPEAPGNDCKSATARANDWFKDTP
;
A
#
# COMPACT_ATOMS: atom_id res chain seq x y z
N MET A 1 -41.20 42.48 -50.73
CA MET A 1 -40.36 41.35 -50.31
C MET A 1 -41.04 40.07 -50.78
N ASN A 2 -40.35 39.18 -51.51
CA ASN A 2 -40.98 38.01 -52.13
C ASN A 2 -41.26 36.94 -51.05
N PRO A 3 -42.50 36.45 -50.88
CA PRO A 3 -42.83 35.43 -49.88
C PRO A 3 -41.92 34.19 -49.94
N ILE A 4 -41.46 33.80 -51.14
CA ILE A 4 -40.54 32.68 -51.33
C ILE A 4 -39.19 32.93 -50.65
N THR A 5 -38.66 34.15 -50.75
CA THR A 5 -37.37 34.52 -50.14
C THR A 5 -37.45 34.51 -48.60
N ILE A 6 -38.59 34.88 -48.04
CA ILE A 6 -38.83 34.85 -46.59
C ILE A 6 -38.86 33.40 -46.10
N VAL A 7 -39.60 32.53 -46.78
CA VAL A 7 -39.68 31.10 -46.41
C VAL A 7 -38.32 30.42 -46.51
N LEU A 8 -37.53 30.72 -47.54
CA LEU A 8 -36.18 30.17 -47.69
C LEU A 8 -35.25 30.64 -46.56
N ALA A 9 -35.30 31.92 -46.20
CA ALA A 9 -34.51 32.47 -45.10
C ALA A 9 -34.86 31.81 -43.76
N ILE A 10 -36.16 31.61 -43.48
CA ILE A 10 -36.62 30.91 -42.28
C ILE A 10 -36.13 29.46 -42.26
N SER A 11 -36.18 28.75 -43.39
CA SER A 11 -35.70 27.37 -43.49
C SER A 11 -34.20 27.25 -43.19
N LEU A 12 -33.38 28.16 -43.74
CA LEU A 12 -31.94 28.17 -43.47
C LEU A 12 -31.63 28.43 -42.00
N LEU A 13 -32.33 29.38 -41.37
CA LEU A 13 -32.17 29.67 -39.94
C LEU A 13 -32.59 28.49 -39.07
N ALA A 14 -33.68 27.81 -39.41
CA ALA A 14 -34.14 26.62 -38.67
C ALA A 14 -33.12 25.48 -38.75
N ASN A 15 -32.56 25.21 -39.93
CA ASN A 15 -31.52 24.20 -40.11
C ASN A 15 -30.23 24.55 -39.36
N ALA A 16 -29.81 25.81 -39.41
CA ALA A 16 -28.63 26.27 -38.67
C ALA A 16 -28.82 26.13 -37.15
N ALA A 17 -29.99 26.51 -36.63
CA ALA A 17 -30.33 26.36 -35.21
C ALA A 17 -30.35 24.89 -34.78
N GLN A 18 -30.91 24.00 -35.61
CA GLN A 18 -30.94 22.57 -35.34
C GLN A 18 -29.54 21.95 -35.35
N GLY A 19 -28.68 22.35 -36.30
CA GLY A 19 -27.27 21.93 -36.34
C GLY A 19 -26.51 22.36 -35.08
N TYR A 20 -26.72 23.60 -34.62
CA TYR A 20 -26.11 24.11 -33.39
C TYR A 20 -26.57 23.33 -32.15
N ALA A 21 -27.88 23.07 -32.04
CA ALA A 21 -28.42 22.27 -30.93
C ALA A 21 -27.90 20.84 -30.93
N TYR A 22 -27.71 20.23 -32.11
CA TYR A 22 -27.12 18.91 -32.24
C TYR A 22 -25.66 18.88 -31.78
N LEU A 23 -24.85 19.87 -32.17
CA LEU A 23 -23.45 19.98 -31.75
C LEU A 23 -23.34 20.06 -30.22
N GLY A 24 -24.14 20.90 -29.57
CA GLY A 24 -24.14 20.99 -28.10
C GLY A 24 -24.46 19.67 -27.40
N LYS A 25 -25.44 18.91 -27.92
CA LYS A 25 -25.76 17.57 -27.39
C LYS A 25 -24.64 16.56 -27.63
N ARG A 26 -24.04 16.58 -28.82
CA ARG A 26 -22.93 15.69 -29.18
C ARG A 26 -21.73 15.95 -28.28
N ASP A 27 -21.35 17.20 -28.09
CA ASP A 27 -20.19 17.56 -27.29
C ASP A 27 -20.40 17.17 -25.81
N THR A 28 -21.62 17.34 -25.29
CA THR A 28 -21.98 16.84 -23.95
C THR A 28 -21.83 15.32 -23.84
N ALA A 29 -22.29 14.57 -24.85
CA ALA A 29 -22.17 13.11 -24.88
C ALA A 29 -20.71 12.65 -25.00
N VAL A 30 -19.89 13.36 -25.79
CA VAL A 30 -18.45 13.11 -25.93
C VAL A 30 -17.76 13.34 -24.59
N VAL A 31 -18.00 14.48 -23.94
CA VAL A 31 -17.42 14.78 -22.61
C VAL A 31 -17.81 13.72 -21.58
N ALA A 32 -19.09 13.32 -21.54
CA ALA A 32 -19.53 12.26 -20.63
C ALA A 32 -18.81 10.93 -20.89
N THR A 33 -18.67 10.54 -22.17
CA THR A 33 -17.97 9.31 -22.56
C THR A 33 -16.48 9.37 -22.20
N THR A 34 -15.82 10.48 -22.51
CA THR A 34 -14.41 10.72 -22.16
C THR A 34 -14.20 10.64 -20.65
N ASN A 35 -15.07 11.26 -19.85
CA ASN A 35 -14.99 11.21 -18.39
C ASN A 35 -15.15 9.79 -17.85
N LEU A 36 -16.09 9.01 -18.40
CA LEU A 36 -16.25 7.60 -18.02
C LEU A 36 -15.02 6.77 -18.40
N THR A 37 -14.45 6.96 -19.58
CA THR A 37 -13.21 6.28 -19.99
C THR A 37 -12.06 6.63 -19.06
N HIS A 38 -11.87 7.91 -18.74
CA HIS A 38 -10.83 8.35 -17.81
C HIS A 38 -11.01 7.75 -16.43
N ALA A 39 -12.24 7.71 -15.91
CA ALA A 39 -12.55 7.08 -14.63
C ALA A 39 -12.23 5.58 -14.65
N ALA A 40 -12.62 4.86 -15.71
CA ALA A 40 -12.34 3.44 -15.85
C ALA A 40 -10.83 3.13 -15.90
N VAL A 41 -10.05 3.94 -16.62
CA VAL A 41 -8.59 3.82 -16.67
C VAL A 41 -7.98 4.09 -15.29
N ALA A 42 -8.44 5.12 -14.58
CA ALA A 42 -7.97 5.44 -13.24
C ALA A 42 -8.24 4.29 -12.24
N VAL A 43 -9.44 3.71 -12.26
CA VAL A 43 -9.79 2.54 -11.44
C VAL A 43 -8.91 1.34 -11.77
N THR A 44 -8.69 1.08 -13.05
CA THR A 44 -7.85 -0.05 -13.52
C THR A 44 -6.42 0.09 -13.01
N ASN A 45 -5.84 1.28 -13.15
CA ASN A 45 -4.47 1.56 -12.69
C ASN A 45 -4.35 1.49 -11.16
N CYS A 46 -5.37 1.95 -10.43
CA CYS A 46 -5.42 1.84 -8.98
C CYS A 46 -5.41 0.38 -8.53
N ASN A 47 -6.31 -0.45 -9.10
CA ASN A 47 -6.40 -1.87 -8.77
C ASN A 47 -5.09 -2.59 -9.07
N ALA A 48 -4.50 -2.38 -10.25
CA ALA A 48 -3.21 -2.98 -10.61
C ALA A 48 -2.08 -2.59 -9.63
N SER A 49 -2.08 -1.35 -9.15
CA SER A 49 -1.09 -0.87 -8.17
C SER A 49 -1.29 -1.53 -6.81
N VAL A 50 -2.54 -1.70 -6.36
CA VAL A 50 -2.89 -2.39 -5.12
C VAL A 50 -2.53 -3.87 -5.20
N ASP A 51 -2.85 -4.55 -6.30
CA ASP A 51 -2.49 -5.95 -6.51
C ASP A 51 -0.97 -6.16 -6.49
N ASN A 52 -0.23 -5.27 -7.17
CA ASN A 52 1.23 -5.29 -7.15
C ASN A 52 1.78 -5.07 -5.74
N LEU A 53 1.23 -4.11 -4.98
CA LEU A 53 1.60 -3.87 -3.59
C LEU A 53 1.34 -5.13 -2.74
N GLY A 54 0.18 -5.77 -2.90
CA GLY A 54 -0.17 -7.03 -2.26
C GLY A 54 0.90 -8.10 -2.51
N SER A 55 1.25 -8.34 -3.78
CA SER A 55 2.28 -9.34 -4.13
C SER A 55 3.65 -9.02 -3.51
N GLN A 56 4.04 -7.74 -3.44
CA GLN A 56 5.31 -7.34 -2.84
C GLN A 56 5.30 -7.52 -1.33
N THR A 57 4.19 -7.21 -0.67
CA THR A 57 4.05 -7.43 0.78
C THR A 57 4.11 -8.91 1.13
N GLU A 58 3.47 -9.78 0.35
CA GLU A 58 3.54 -11.23 0.54
C GLU A 58 4.96 -11.76 0.35
N LYS A 59 5.64 -11.34 -0.74
CA LYS A 59 7.06 -11.69 -0.95
C LYS A 59 7.95 -11.26 0.22
N ARG A 60 7.76 -10.04 0.72
CA ARG A 60 8.52 -9.52 1.87
C ARG A 60 8.17 -10.29 3.15
N ALA A 61 6.91 -10.64 3.37
CA ALA A 61 6.49 -11.42 4.53
C ALA A 61 7.12 -12.82 4.51
N THR A 62 7.07 -13.52 3.38
CA THR A 62 7.68 -14.84 3.19
C THR A 62 9.20 -14.78 3.32
N ALA A 63 9.86 -13.78 2.73
CA ALA A 63 11.31 -13.60 2.85
C ALA A 63 11.74 -13.28 4.29
N ALA A 64 10.93 -12.54 5.05
CA ALA A 64 11.22 -12.18 6.43
C ALA A 64 10.84 -13.28 7.44
N ALA A 65 9.96 -14.22 7.08
CA ALA A 65 9.52 -15.32 7.93
C ALA A 65 10.68 -16.11 8.59
N PRO A 66 11.72 -16.57 7.86
CA PRO A 66 12.84 -17.29 8.47
C PRO A 66 13.64 -16.40 9.44
N ALA A 67 13.83 -15.12 9.13
CA ALA A 67 14.53 -14.19 10.02
C ALA A 67 13.75 -13.95 11.32
N ARG A 68 12.41 -13.82 11.24
CA ARG A 68 11.54 -13.72 12.42
C ARG A 68 11.56 -15.00 13.25
N ALA A 69 11.51 -16.16 12.60
CA ALA A 69 11.60 -17.45 13.27
C ALA A 69 12.96 -17.63 13.98
N ALA A 70 14.06 -17.26 13.32
CA ALA A 70 15.39 -17.27 13.92
C ALA A 70 15.50 -16.30 15.11
N ALA A 71 14.93 -15.10 15.01
CA ALA A 71 14.89 -14.15 16.12
C ALA A 71 14.08 -14.68 17.30
N ALA A 72 12.91 -15.28 17.04
CA ALA A 72 12.10 -15.93 18.08
C ALA A 72 12.86 -17.08 18.76
N ALA A 73 13.53 -17.93 17.97
CA ALA A 73 14.36 -19.02 18.50
C ALA A 73 15.52 -18.50 19.37
N ARG A 74 16.19 -17.42 18.95
CA ARG A 74 17.24 -16.76 19.74
C ARG A 74 16.69 -16.21 21.05
N ALA A 75 15.50 -15.59 21.03
CA ALA A 75 14.86 -15.08 22.24
C ALA A 75 14.51 -16.20 23.22
N VAL A 76 13.95 -17.32 22.73
CA VAL A 76 13.67 -18.50 23.58
C VAL A 76 14.96 -19.04 24.21
N LYS A 77 16.03 -19.17 23.42
CA LYS A 77 17.34 -19.61 23.93
C LYS A 77 17.89 -18.64 24.99
N GLY A 78 17.76 -17.33 24.75
CA GLY A 78 18.18 -16.29 25.69
C GLY A 78 17.42 -16.35 27.02
N ASN A 79 16.10 -16.53 26.96
CA ASN A 79 15.25 -16.69 28.15
C ASN A 79 15.64 -17.93 28.96
N ALA A 80 15.81 -19.07 28.30
CA ALA A 80 16.25 -20.30 28.97
C ALA A 80 17.62 -20.13 29.66
N LYS A 81 18.57 -19.43 29.01
CA LYS A 81 19.87 -19.11 29.61
C LYS A 81 19.72 -18.19 30.83
N ALA A 82 18.86 -17.18 30.74
CA ALA A 82 18.60 -16.28 31.86
C ALA A 82 18.03 -17.05 33.07
N ASP A 83 17.09 -17.96 32.86
CA ASP A 83 16.51 -18.79 33.92
C ASP A 83 17.59 -19.66 34.61
N VAL A 84 18.51 -20.25 33.84
CA VAL A 84 19.65 -21.01 34.39
C VAL A 84 20.57 -20.10 35.22
N ILE A 85 20.95 -18.94 34.71
CA ILE A 85 21.85 -18.01 35.42
C ILE A 85 21.21 -17.50 36.72
N LEU A 86 19.91 -17.18 36.68
CA LEU A 86 19.19 -16.65 37.84
C LEU A 86 18.92 -17.73 38.91
N SER A 87 18.70 -18.98 38.49
CA SER A 87 18.51 -20.11 39.41
C SER A 87 19.82 -20.68 39.98
N THR A 88 20.96 -20.39 39.36
CA THR A 88 22.27 -20.82 39.85
C THR A 88 22.67 -20.02 41.10
N PRO A 89 23.10 -20.67 42.20
CA PRO A 89 23.59 -19.98 43.39
C PRO A 89 24.73 -18.99 43.08
N PRO A 90 24.92 -17.94 43.89
CA PRO A 90 26.02 -17.00 43.71
C PRO A 90 27.38 -17.69 43.83
N GLU A 91 28.26 -17.46 42.86
CA GLU A 91 29.61 -18.05 42.82
C GLU A 91 30.48 -17.60 44.01
N ALA A 92 30.26 -16.37 44.50
CA ALA A 92 30.92 -15.82 45.67
C ALA A 92 29.86 -15.32 46.68
N PRO A 93 29.40 -16.18 47.59
CA PRO A 93 28.47 -15.79 48.65
C PRO A 93 29.00 -14.60 49.46
N GLY A 94 28.19 -13.56 49.61
CA GLY A 94 28.56 -12.32 50.30
C GLY A 94 29.39 -11.33 49.47
N ASN A 95 29.71 -11.64 48.21
CA ASN A 95 30.34 -10.71 47.26
C ASN A 95 29.50 -10.61 45.98
N ASP A 96 28.48 -9.75 46.04
CA ASP A 96 27.51 -9.56 44.96
C ASP A 96 28.15 -9.01 43.68
N CYS A 97 29.11 -8.10 43.79
CA CYS A 97 29.83 -7.55 42.64
C CYS A 97 30.61 -8.63 41.87
N LYS A 98 31.30 -9.53 42.59
CA LYS A 98 32.04 -10.64 41.97
C LYS A 98 31.08 -11.63 41.31
N SER A 99 29.99 -11.99 42.00
CA SER A 99 28.96 -12.88 41.46
C SER A 99 28.24 -12.29 40.24
N ALA A 100 27.91 -11.00 40.25
CA ALA A 100 27.29 -10.30 39.12
C ALA A 100 28.24 -10.23 37.91
N THR A 101 29.53 -9.95 38.14
CA THR A 101 30.55 -9.92 37.09
C THR A 101 30.69 -11.29 36.43
N ALA A 102 30.71 -12.36 37.21
CA ALA A 102 30.76 -13.72 36.68
C ALA A 102 29.53 -14.07 35.81
N ARG A 103 28.32 -13.72 36.27
CA ARG A 103 27.07 -13.92 35.51
C ARG A 103 27.05 -13.12 34.21
N ALA A 104 27.52 -11.87 34.22
CA ALA A 104 27.63 -11.04 33.02
C ALA A 104 28.64 -11.63 32.03
N ASN A 105 29.81 -12.05 32.50
CA ASN A 105 30.81 -12.72 31.67
C ASN A 105 30.26 -14.00 31.04
N ASP A 106 29.47 -14.78 31.80
CA ASP A 106 28.84 -15.98 31.28
C ASP A 106 27.79 -15.66 30.20
N TRP A 107 26.98 -14.61 30.41
CA TRP A 107 26.01 -14.13 29.43
C TRP A 107 26.67 -13.81 28.08
N PHE A 108 27.76 -13.04 28.10
CA PHE A 108 28.41 -12.53 26.88
C PHE A 108 29.27 -13.54 26.11
N LYS A 109 29.56 -14.73 26.66
CA LYS A 109 30.34 -15.77 25.95
C LYS A 109 29.65 -16.30 24.69
N ASP A 110 28.32 -16.29 24.65
CA ASP A 110 27.53 -16.90 23.56
C ASP A 110 26.72 -15.88 22.75
N THR A 111 26.85 -14.59 23.06
CA THR A 111 26.25 -13.52 22.25
C THR A 111 27.17 -13.21 21.07
N PRO A 112 26.71 -13.32 19.81
CA PRO A 112 27.51 -12.97 18.64
C PRO A 112 27.86 -11.49 18.58
#